data_AF-A0A7K1FFS8-F1
#
_entry.id   AF-A0A7K1FFS8-F1
#
_cell.length_a   1.000
_cell.length_b   1.000
_cell.length_c   1.000
_cell.angle_alpha   90.00
_cell.angle_beta   90.00
_cell.angle_gamma   90.00
#
_symmetry.space_group_name_H-M   'P 1'
#
loop_
_entity.id
_entity.type
_entity.pdbx_description
1 polymer ?
#
loop_
_entity_poly.entity_id
_entity_poly.type
_entity_poly.pdbx_seq_one_letter_code
_entity_poly.pdbx_strand_id
1 'polypeptide(L)'
;MEPPQQPAPPVVQPPEPAEVVVLRGDTLWGIAAAHLPTGATDAEIDTAWRAWYVANRQVIGDEPDLLLPGQRLTAPAPGDTAPPGGQP
;
A
#
# COMPACT_ATOMS: atom_id res chain seq x y z
N MET A 1 20.60 26.59 -2.01
CA MET A 1 21.24 25.26 -2.01
C MET A 1 20.41 24.36 -1.12
N GLU A 2 19.34 23.79 -1.66
CA GLU A 2 18.65 22.65 -1.06
C GLU A 2 19.34 21.39 -1.61
N PRO A 3 19.69 20.40 -0.79
CA PRO A 3 20.18 19.12 -1.30
C PRO A 3 19.06 18.46 -2.12
N PRO A 4 19.36 17.83 -3.27
CA PRO A 4 18.36 17.12 -4.03
C PRO A 4 17.84 15.95 -3.20
N GLN A 5 16.60 16.05 -2.70
CA GLN A 5 15.89 14.92 -2.13
C GLN A 5 15.47 14.00 -3.27
N GLN A 6 16.45 13.30 -3.84
CA GLN A 6 16.22 12.08 -4.59
C GLN A 6 15.85 11.01 -3.55
N PRO A 7 14.61 10.50 -3.48
CA PRO A 7 14.37 9.27 -2.74
C PRO A 7 15.28 8.19 -3.34
N ALA A 8 16.06 7.55 -2.48
CA ALA A 8 17.12 6.62 -2.83
C ALA A 8 16.62 5.50 -3.78
N PRO A 9 17.48 4.97 -4.66
CA PRO A 9 17.16 3.80 -5.48
C PRO A 9 16.62 2.66 -4.60
N PRO A 10 15.71 1.80 -5.11
CA PRO A 10 15.14 0.73 -4.32
C PRO A 10 16.27 -0.26 -3.98
N VAL A 11 16.80 -0.13 -2.77
CA VAL A 11 17.53 -1.20 -2.11
C VAL A 11 16.60 -2.41 -2.20
N VAL A 12 17.11 -3.49 -2.79
CA VAL A 12 16.42 -4.78 -2.87
C VAL A 12 16.35 -5.31 -1.44
N GLN A 13 15.36 -4.84 -0.69
CA GLN A 13 15.09 -5.28 0.68
C GLN A 13 14.44 -6.67 0.60
N PRO A 14 14.70 -7.58 1.58
CA PRO A 14 13.97 -8.84 1.72
C PRO A 14 12.45 -8.58 1.76
N PRO A 15 11.57 -9.60 1.73
CA PRO A 15 10.12 -9.40 1.94
C PRO A 15 9.82 -9.00 3.40
N GLU A 16 10.42 -7.90 3.84
CA GLU A 16 10.00 -7.13 5.00
C GLU A 16 8.68 -6.43 4.60
N PRO A 17 7.72 -6.29 5.52
CA PRO A 17 6.47 -5.62 5.22
C PRO A 17 6.78 -4.22 4.67
N ALA A 18 6.46 -4.01 3.39
CA ALA A 18 6.84 -2.80 2.68
C ALA A 18 6.13 -1.61 3.36
N GLU A 19 6.89 -0.79 4.06
CA GLU A 19 6.33 0.36 4.74
C GLU A 19 6.24 1.53 3.76
N VAL A 20 5.03 2.10 3.63
CA VAL A 20 4.73 3.18 2.70
C VAL A 20 4.45 4.44 3.49
N VAL A 21 5.15 5.52 3.12
CA VAL A 21 4.89 6.85 3.67
C VAL A 21 3.89 7.55 2.78
N VAL A 22 2.77 7.96 3.36
CA VAL A 22 1.75 8.76 2.69
C VAL A 22 2.34 10.13 2.32
N LEU A 23 2.31 10.49 1.04
CA LEU A 23 2.66 11.84 0.59
C LEU A 23 1.41 12.71 0.42
N ARG A 24 1.63 14.01 0.24
CA ARG A 24 0.53 14.95 0.00
C ARG A 24 -0.14 14.59 -1.34
N GLY A 25 -1.42 14.20 -1.27
CA GLY A 25 -2.22 13.81 -2.43
C GLY A 25 -2.30 12.31 -2.67
N ASP A 26 -1.59 11.50 -1.86
CA ASP A 26 -1.80 10.06 -1.86
C ASP A 26 -3.18 9.71 -1.29
N THR A 27 -3.74 8.64 -1.84
CA THR A 27 -4.96 8.02 -1.34
C THR A 27 -4.65 6.56 -1.04
N LEU A 28 -5.38 5.99 -0.08
CA LEU A 28 -5.31 4.57 0.26
C LEU A 28 -5.49 3.68 -0.98
N TRP A 29 -6.41 4.09 -1.86
CA TRP A 29 -6.62 3.48 -3.16
C TRP A 29 -5.39 3.54 -4.08
N GLY A 30 -4.77 4.72 -4.23
CA GLY A 30 -3.59 4.90 -5.07
C GLY A 30 -2.38 4.12 -4.57
N ILE A 31 -2.16 4.11 -3.26
CA ILE A 31 -1.10 3.32 -2.62
C ILE A 31 -1.35 1.82 -2.83
N ALA A 32 -2.58 1.34 -2.60
CA ALA A 32 -2.93 -0.05 -2.83
C ALA A 32 -2.78 -0.46 -4.30
N ALA A 33 -3.23 0.38 -5.24
CA ALA A 33 -3.08 0.13 -6.67
C ALA A 33 -1.62 0.06 -7.11
N ALA A 34 -0.75 0.91 -6.55
CA ALA A 34 0.69 0.90 -6.84
C ALA A 34 1.40 -0.38 -6.33
N HIS A 35 0.83 -1.03 -5.31
CA HIS A 35 1.34 -2.28 -4.76
C HIS A 35 0.79 -3.53 -5.44
N LEU A 36 -0.20 -3.38 -6.34
CA LEU A 36 -0.76 -4.47 -7.11
C LEU A 36 0.01 -4.68 -8.44
N PRO A 37 -0.02 -5.90 -9.00
CA PRO A 37 0.59 -6.17 -10.30
C PRO A 37 -0.07 -5.34 -11.40
N THR A 38 0.73 -4.97 -12.40
CA THR A 38 0.26 -4.27 -13.59
C THR A 38 -0.89 -5.06 -14.25
N GLY A 39 -2.08 -4.45 -14.30
CA GLY A 39 -3.29 -5.09 -14.82
C GLY A 39 -4.31 -5.52 -13.76
N ALA A 40 -4.08 -5.21 -12.48
CA ALA A 40 -5.09 -5.38 -11.45
C ALA A 40 -6.38 -4.62 -11.79
N THR A 41 -7.51 -5.28 -11.53
CA THR A 41 -8.84 -4.70 -11.73
C THR A 41 -9.24 -3.82 -10.57
N ASP A 42 -10.27 -3.00 -10.75
CA ASP A 42 -10.87 -2.21 -9.67
C ASP A 42 -11.28 -3.07 -8.46
N ALA A 43 -11.75 -4.30 -8.67
CA ALA A 43 -12.09 -5.23 -7.58
C ALA A 43 -10.86 -5.70 -6.78
N GLU A 44 -9.73 -5.95 -7.45
CA GLU A 44 -8.47 -6.28 -6.79
C GLU A 44 -7.96 -5.08 -5.98
N ILE A 45 -8.04 -3.89 -6.55
CA ILE A 45 -7.70 -2.65 -5.85
C ILE A 45 -8.64 -2.44 -4.65
N ASP A 46 -9.95 -2.71 -4.80
CA ASP A 46 -10.94 -2.64 -3.71
C ASP A 46 -10.54 -3.49 -2.51
N THR A 47 -10.19 -4.74 -2.80
CA THR A 47 -9.77 -5.71 -1.78
C THR A 47 -8.45 -5.27 -1.14
N ALA A 48 -7.50 -4.80 -1.94
CA ALA A 48 -6.21 -4.36 -1.45
C ALA A 48 -6.34 -3.11 -0.55
N TRP A 49 -7.00 -2.04 -0.97
CA TRP A 49 -7.10 -0.82 -0.15
C TRP A 49 -7.82 -1.10 1.18
N ARG A 50 -8.81 -2.00 1.20
CA ARG A 50 -9.44 -2.43 2.47
C ARG A 50 -8.47 -3.18 3.37
N ALA A 51 -7.63 -4.06 2.82
CA ALA A 51 -6.60 -4.75 3.59
C ALA A 51 -5.59 -3.75 4.18
N TRP A 52 -5.20 -2.74 3.40
CA TRP A 52 -4.38 -1.63 3.88
C TRP A 52 -5.07 -0.84 5.00
N TYR A 53 -6.36 -0.51 4.85
CA TYR A 53 -7.12 0.18 5.88
C TYR A 53 -7.20 -0.64 7.17
N VAL A 54 -7.55 -1.92 7.09
CA VAL A 54 -7.66 -2.79 8.28
C VAL A 54 -6.32 -2.95 8.98
N ALA A 55 -5.24 -3.18 8.24
CA ALA A 55 -3.89 -3.29 8.80
C ALA A 55 -3.42 -2.00 9.48
N ASN A 56 -3.85 -0.84 8.96
CA ASN A 56 -3.41 0.48 9.41
C ASN A 56 -4.50 1.28 10.12
N ARG A 57 -5.60 0.64 10.53
CA ARG A 57 -6.76 1.35 11.12
C ARG A 57 -6.40 2.09 12.40
N GLN A 58 -5.39 1.58 13.12
CA GLN A 58 -4.83 2.24 14.30
C GLN A 58 -4.10 3.56 13.97
N VAL A 59 -3.56 3.68 12.75
CA VAL A 59 -2.81 4.85 12.27
C VAL A 59 -3.72 5.83 11.53
N ILE A 60 -4.59 5.31 10.66
CA ILE A 60 -5.50 6.10 9.82
C ILE A 60 -6.67 6.65 10.64
N GLY A 61 -7.21 5.86 11.57
CA GLY A 61 -8.40 6.20 12.33
C GLY A 61 -9.69 5.78 11.65
N ASP A 62 -10.78 6.51 11.93
CA ASP A 62 -12.13 6.18 11.45
C ASP A 62 -12.37 6.64 10.00
N GLU A 63 -11.67 7.68 9.55
CA GLU A 63 -11.78 8.20 8.18
C GLU A 63 -10.66 7.69 7.24
N PRO A 64 -10.95 6.72 6.35
CA PRO A 64 -9.99 6.22 5.36
C PRO A 64 -9.66 7.23 4.25
N ASP A 65 -10.50 8.25 4.04
CA ASP A 65 -10.26 9.31 3.05
C ASP A 65 -9.33 10.42 3.58
N LEU A 66 -9.10 10.48 4.89
CA LEU A 66 -8.23 11.47 5.53
C LEU A 66 -6.83 10.91 5.79
N LEU A 67 -6.15 10.57 4.70
CA LEU A 67 -4.72 10.25 4.77
C LEU A 67 -3.92 11.52 5.05
N LEU A 68 -3.25 11.55 6.21
CA LEU A 68 -2.37 12.65 6.55
C LEU A 68 -0.97 12.40 5.98
N PRO A 69 -0.36 13.39 5.28
CA PRO A 69 1.00 13.24 4.78
C PRO A 69 1.98 13.02 5.94
N GLY A 70 2.88 12.04 5.77
CA GLY A 70 3.83 11.61 6.79
C GLY A 70 3.35 10.43 7.64
N GLN A 71 2.12 9.93 7.45
CA GLN A 71 1.71 8.66 8.03
C GLN A 71 2.51 7.51 7.43
N ARG A 72 2.99 6.61 8.29
CA ARG A 72 3.67 5.38 7.89
C ARG A 72 2.64 4.27 7.90
N LEU A 73 2.29 3.78 6.72
CA LEU A 73 1.39 2.65 6.54
C LEU A 73 2.23 1.39 6.33
N THR A 74 1.90 0.34 7.04
CA THR A 74 2.48 -0.98 6.83
C THR A 74 1.73 -1.68 5.70
N ALA A 75 2.42 -2.10 4.65
CA ALA A 75 1.80 -2.96 3.65
C ALA A 75 1.30 -4.24 4.33
N PRO A 76 0.03 -4.64 4.08
CA PRO A 76 -0.40 -5.97 4.48
C PRO A 76 0.57 -6.97 3.85
N ALA A 77 1.09 -7.90 4.65
CA ALA A 77 1.91 -8.96 4.11
C ALA A 77 1.10 -9.65 3.00
N PRO A 78 1.72 -9.98 1.84
CA PRO A 78 1.12 -10.89 0.88
C PRO A 78 1.08 -12.29 1.51
N GLY A 79 0.19 -12.45 2.47
CA GLY A 79 0.05 -13.63 3.30
C GLY A 79 -1.40 -14.06 3.23
N ASP A 80 -1.63 -15.06 2.36
CA ASP A 80 -2.81 -15.92 2.35
C ASP A 80 -4.09 -15.41 1.66
N THR A 81 -3.96 -15.00 0.39
CA THR A 81 -5.00 -15.35 -0.60
C THR A 81 -4.33 -16.01 -1.79
N ALA A 82 -3.72 -17.17 -1.58
CA ALA A 82 -3.60 -18.13 -2.67
C ALA A 82 -4.99 -18.79 -2.81
N PRO A 83 -5.70 -18.68 -3.94
CA PRO A 83 -6.77 -19.64 -4.20
C PRO A 83 -6.10 -21.00 -4.42
N PRO A 84 -6.37 -22.05 -3.61
CA PRO A 84 -6.02 -23.39 -4.01
C PRO A 84 -6.96 -23.82 -5.13
N GLY A 85 -6.52 -23.60 -6.36
CA GLY A 85 -7.00 -24.33 -7.53
C GLY A 85 -8.25 -23.79 -8.20
N GLY A 86 -8.24 -23.89 -9.54
CA GLY A 86 -9.45 -23.82 -10.34
C GLY A 86 -9.35 -22.99 -11.61
N GLN A 87 -8.33 -23.20 -12.43
CA GLN A 87 -8.53 -23.09 -13.88
C GLN A 87 -9.45 -24.24 -14.31
N PRO A 88 -10.55 -23.92 -15.02
CA PRO A 88 -10.89 -24.60 -16.25
C PRO A 88 -10.66 -23.70 -17.48
#